data_AF-J0LKY9-F1
#
_entry.id   AF-J0LKY9-F1
#
_cell.length_a   1.000
_cell.length_b   1.000
_cell.length_c   1.000
_cell.angle_alpha   90.00
_cell.angle_beta   90.00
_cell.angle_gamma   90.00
#
_symmetry.space_group_name_H-M   'P 1'
#
loop_
_entity.id
_entity.type
_entity.pdbx_description
1 polymer ?
#
loop_
_entity_poly.entity_id
_entity_poly.type
_entity_poly.pdbx_seq_one_letter_code
_entity_poly.pdbx_strand_id
1 'polypeptide(L)'
;EGATYELDLPQELRARGVNPSFHASYLRIFNASKDSRFPGREQYQLEGFRTPSANWVIDEIVDHYGKGKELLFKVRWSTGHETWERLREVKAVVALDHYLQAMGVEDVRDLP
;
A
#
# COMPACT_ATOMS: atom_id res chain seq x y z
N GLU A 1 21.75 36.20 12.74
CA GLU A 1 20.46 36.70 12.24
C GLU A 1 19.82 35.68 11.32
N GLY A 2 18.49 35.53 11.39
CA GLY A 2 17.64 34.97 10.33
C GLY A 2 17.93 33.56 9.83
N ALA A 3 18.26 32.62 10.72
CA ALA A 3 18.53 31.24 10.29
C ALA A 3 17.27 30.36 10.27
N THR A 4 16.06 30.92 10.34
CA THR A 4 14.80 30.17 10.29
C THR A 4 14.09 30.45 8.98
N TYR A 5 13.66 29.39 8.29
CA TYR A 5 12.90 29.43 7.06
C TYR A 5 11.57 28.72 7.25
N GLU A 6 10.52 29.31 6.71
CA GLU A 6 9.21 28.67 6.64
C GLU A 6 9.06 27.93 5.31
N LEU A 7 8.72 26.65 5.38
CA LEU A 7 8.47 25.81 4.22
C LEU A 7 6.97 25.62 4.01
N ASP A 8 6.54 25.62 2.75
CA ASP A 8 5.20 25.17 2.42
C ASP A 8 5.12 23.64 2.55
N LEU A 9 4.47 23.18 3.61
CA LEU A 9 4.35 21.77 3.93
C LEU A 9 3.05 21.18 3.37
N PRO A 10 3.10 19.96 2.79
CA PRO A 10 1.91 19.16 2.49
C PRO A 10 0.92 19.12 3.66
N GLN A 11 -0.37 19.07 3.34
CA GLN A 11 -1.45 19.12 4.32
C GLN A 11 -1.33 17.99 5.35
N GLU A 12 -0.84 16.83 4.94
CA GLU A 12 -0.64 15.64 5.75
C GLU A 12 0.40 15.88 6.85
N LEU A 13 1.47 16.62 6.57
CA LEU A 13 2.48 16.97 7.57
C LEU A 13 1.94 17.98 8.57
N ARG A 14 1.18 18.97 8.10
CA ARG A 14 0.53 19.96 8.96
C ARG A 14 -0.52 19.32 9.87
N ALA A 15 -1.33 18.41 9.34
CA ALA A 15 -2.33 17.66 10.11
C ALA A 15 -1.72 16.83 11.25
N ARG A 16 -0.44 16.47 11.13
CA ARG A 16 0.33 15.75 12.16
C ARG A 16 1.06 16.66 13.14
N GLY A 17 0.90 17.99 13.02
CA GLY A 17 1.53 18.96 13.90
C GLY A 17 2.99 19.27 13.58
N VAL A 18 3.47 18.98 12.36
CA VAL A 18 4.81 19.39 11.94
C VAL A 18 4.83 20.91 11.75
N ASN A 19 5.75 21.58 12.44
CA ASN A 19 5.94 23.02 12.31
C ASN A 19 6.63 23.35 10.97
N PRO A 20 6.11 24.28 10.15
CA PRO A 20 6.72 24.65 8.88
C PRO A 20 8.04 25.45 9.02
N SER A 21 8.36 25.95 10.22
CA SER A 21 9.57 26.73 10.48
C SER A 21 10.76 25.84 10.86
N PHE A 22 11.81 25.87 10.04
CA PHE A 22 13.03 25.09 10.24
C PHE A 22 14.27 25.97 10.28
N HIS A 23 15.25 25.59 11.11
CA HIS A 23 16.54 26.25 11.07
C HIS A 23 17.36 25.81 9.84
N ALA A 24 18.09 26.74 9.23
CA ALA A 24 18.80 26.63 7.96
C ALA A 24 19.76 25.43 7.94
N SER A 25 20.39 25.12 9.08
CA SER A 25 21.32 23.99 9.23
C SER A 25 20.67 22.61 9.04
N TYR A 26 19.35 22.50 9.16
CA TYR A 26 18.61 21.26 8.95
C TYR A 26 18.05 21.12 7.54
N LEU A 27 18.06 22.20 6.76
CA LEU A 27 17.60 22.17 5.39
C LEU A 27 18.64 21.52 4.48
N ARG A 28 18.15 20.67 3.58
CA ARG A 28 18.96 19.98 2.57
C ARG A 28 18.32 20.16 1.21
N ILE A 29 19.13 20.15 0.17
CA ILE A 29 18.64 20.21 -1.22
C ILE A 29 17.75 19.00 -1.47
N PHE A 30 16.57 19.26 -2.03
CA PHE A 30 15.64 18.21 -2.43
C PHE A 30 16.23 17.39 -3.57
N ASN A 31 16.22 16.07 -3.42
CA ASN A 31 16.61 15.13 -4.46
C ASN A 31 15.41 14.26 -4.80
N ALA A 32 14.89 14.40 -6.02
CA ALA A 32 13.74 13.63 -6.46
C ALA A 32 14.03 12.12 -6.41
N SER A 33 13.03 11.34 -6.00
CA SER A 33 13.10 9.88 -6.10
C SER A 33 13.31 9.47 -7.57
N LYS A 34 14.11 8.43 -7.79
CA LYS A 34 14.24 7.81 -9.12
C LYS A 34 13.38 6.56 -9.14
N ASP A 35 12.21 6.63 -9.76
CA ASP A 35 11.24 5.52 -9.81
C ASP A 35 11.82 4.25 -10.43
N SER A 36 12.75 4.38 -11.39
CA SER A 36 13.43 3.21 -11.97
C SER A 36 14.23 2.39 -10.96
N ARG A 37 14.67 2.99 -9.86
CA ARG A 37 15.42 2.32 -8.78
C ARG A 37 14.57 2.08 -7.53
N PHE A 38 13.48 2.83 -7.37
CA PHE A 38 12.59 2.77 -6.23
C PHE A 38 11.12 2.82 -6.69
N PRO A 39 10.67 1.82 -7.46
CA PRO A 39 9.32 1.81 -8.01
C PRO A 39 8.30 1.73 -6.88
N GLY A 40 7.24 2.52 -7.00
CA GLY A 40 6.17 2.59 -6.02
C GLY A 40 6.71 2.97 -4.64
N ARG A 41 7.40 4.12 -4.53
CA ARG A 41 7.68 4.84 -3.27
C ARG A 41 6.78 6.06 -3.19
N GLU A 42 5.51 5.80 -2.99
CA GLU A 42 4.51 6.83 -2.76
C GLU A 42 4.41 7.16 -1.27
N GLN A 43 4.11 8.42 -0.97
CA GLN A 43 4.07 8.92 0.41
C GLN A 43 3.09 8.12 1.28
N TYR A 44 1.95 7.68 0.72
CA TYR A 44 0.93 6.90 1.44
C TYR A 44 1.39 5.51 1.89
N GLN A 45 2.50 4.99 1.36
CA GLN A 45 3.02 3.68 1.75
C GLN A 45 3.90 3.76 3.01
N LEU A 46 4.39 4.95 3.35
CA LEU A 46 5.21 5.17 4.55
C LEU A 46 4.35 4.97 5.81
N GLU A 47 4.89 4.22 6.77
CA GLU A 47 4.24 4.05 8.07
C GLU A 47 3.98 5.42 8.71
N GLY A 48 2.73 5.63 9.14
CA GLY A 48 2.23 6.93 9.57
C GLY A 48 1.42 7.66 8.49
N PHE A 49 1.89 7.78 7.26
CA PHE A 49 1.21 8.51 6.17
C PHE A 49 0.08 7.72 5.50
N ARG A 50 -0.15 6.48 5.94
CA ARG A 50 -1.29 5.67 5.52
C ARG A 50 -2.59 6.34 5.94
N THR A 51 -3.34 6.86 4.99
CA THR A 51 -4.76 7.16 5.20
C THR A 51 -5.48 5.84 5.48
N PRO A 52 -6.39 5.73 6.46
CA PRO A 52 -7.07 4.45 6.76
C PRO A 52 -7.85 3.86 5.57
N SER A 53 -8.11 4.67 4.54
CA SER A 53 -8.74 4.28 3.27
C SER A 53 -7.75 3.94 2.15
N ALA A 54 -6.45 4.13 2.33
CA ALA A 54 -5.40 3.71 1.39
C ALA A 54 -4.99 2.25 1.64
N ASN A 55 -5.94 1.40 2.03
CA ASN A 55 -5.80 -0.03 1.87
C ASN A 55 -5.61 -0.24 0.36
N TRP A 56 -4.44 -0.70 -0.07
CA TRP A 56 -4.21 -1.01 -1.47
C TRP A 56 -5.37 -1.86 -1.96
N VAL A 57 -6.12 -1.31 -2.91
CA VAL A 57 -7.28 -2.00 -3.47
C VAL A 57 -6.69 -3.16 -4.26
N ILE A 58 -6.93 -4.37 -3.77
CA ILE A 58 -6.78 -5.58 -4.56
C ILE A 58 -7.70 -5.41 -5.75
N ASP A 59 -7.14 -5.47 -6.94
CA ASP A 59 -7.91 -5.36 -8.18
C ASP A 59 -8.66 -6.68 -8.39
N GLU A 60 -7.92 -7.80 -8.36
CA GLU A 60 -8.49 -9.14 -8.46
C GLU A 60 -7.54 -10.22 -7.92
N ILE A 61 -8.09 -11.39 -7.64
CA ILE A 61 -7.33 -12.62 -7.42
C ILE A 61 -7.27 -13.37 -8.75
N VAL A 62 -6.05 -13.69 -9.20
CA VAL A 62 -5.83 -14.30 -10.52
C VAL A 62 -5.57 -15.80 -10.44
N ASP A 63 -5.11 -16.29 -9.29
CA ASP A 63 -4.76 -17.69 -9.11
C ASP A 63 -4.73 -18.09 -7.63
N HIS A 64 -4.68 -19.39 -7.35
CA HIS A 64 -4.41 -19.93 -6.03
C HIS A 64 -3.47 -21.14 -6.09
N TYR A 65 -2.80 -21.42 -4.98
CA TYR A 65 -1.90 -22.57 -4.84
C TYR A 65 -2.03 -23.20 -3.46
N GLY A 66 -1.99 -24.53 -3.40
CA GLY A 66 -2.02 -25.28 -2.16
C GLY A 66 -3.43 -25.39 -1.57
N LYS A 67 -3.52 -25.96 -0.35
CA LYS A 67 -4.77 -26.16 0.37
C LYS A 67 -4.60 -25.93 1.87
N GLY A 68 -5.72 -25.63 2.54
CA GLY A 68 -5.76 -25.48 4.00
C GLY A 68 -4.80 -24.39 4.48
N LYS A 69 -3.79 -24.78 5.28
CA LYS A 69 -2.82 -23.84 5.87
C LYS A 69 -1.78 -23.32 4.87
N GLU A 70 -1.54 -24.06 3.79
CA GLU A 70 -0.59 -23.70 2.74
C GLU A 70 -1.26 -22.96 1.58
N LEU A 71 -2.56 -22.64 1.71
CA LEU A 71 -3.30 -21.95 0.66
C LEU A 71 -2.79 -20.52 0.52
N LEU A 72 -2.33 -20.23 -0.70
CA LEU A 72 -1.89 -18.92 -1.13
C LEU A 72 -2.73 -18.45 -2.31
N PHE A 73 -2.95 -17.15 -2.39
CA PHE A 73 -3.65 -16.49 -3.48
C PHE A 73 -2.68 -15.60 -4.22
N LYS A 74 -2.70 -15.67 -5.55
CA LYS A 74 -2.00 -14.73 -6.40
C LYS A 74 -2.89 -13.52 -6.59
N VAL A 75 -2.47 -12.40 -6.01
CA VAL A 75 -3.22 -11.15 -5.96
C VAL A 75 -2.64 -10.18 -6.97
N ARG A 76 -3.49 -9.61 -7.83
CA ARG A 76 -3.16 -8.48 -8.68
C ARG A 76 -3.55 -7.18 -7.98
N TRP A 77 -2.57 -6.32 -7.76
CA TRP A 77 -2.78 -5.02 -7.14
C TRP A 77 -3.19 -3.99 -8.20
N SER A 78 -3.88 -2.93 -7.79
CA SER A 78 -4.20 -1.78 -8.66
C SER A 78 -2.98 -1.11 -9.31
N THR A 79 -1.77 -1.35 -8.79
CA THR A 79 -0.50 -0.92 -9.40
C THR A 79 -0.02 -1.85 -10.53
N GLY A 80 -0.72 -2.94 -10.81
CA GLY A 80 -0.36 -3.96 -11.80
C GLY A 80 0.63 -5.01 -11.32
N HIS A 81 1.16 -4.89 -10.10
CA HIS A 81 2.04 -5.91 -9.52
C HIS A 81 1.25 -7.15 -9.08
N GLU A 82 1.91 -8.31 -9.08
CA GLU A 82 1.34 -9.57 -8.60
C GLU A 82 2.17 -10.14 -7.46
N THR A 83 1.52 -10.53 -6.35
CA THR A 83 2.17 -11.18 -5.20
C THR A 83 1.37 -12.38 -4.73
N TRP A 84 2.03 -13.30 -4.00
CA TRP A 84 1.38 -14.44 -3.35
C TRP A 84 1.08 -14.10 -1.90
N GLU A 85 -0.21 -14.07 -1.54
CA GLU A 85 -0.70 -13.67 -0.23
C GLU A 85 -1.45 -14.80 0.48
N ARG A 86 -1.47 -14.74 1.81
CA ARG A 86 -2.20 -15.72 2.64
C ARG A 86 -3.67 -15.34 2.73
N LEU A 87 -4.54 -16.33 2.97
CA LEU A 87 -5.98 -16.12 3.16
C LEU A 87 -6.30 -14.97 4.13
N ARG A 88 -5.59 -14.85 5.27
CA ARG A 88 -5.85 -13.80 6.26
C ARG A 88 -5.69 -12.37 5.71
N GLU A 89 -4.83 -12.18 4.71
CA GLU A 89 -4.56 -10.87 4.11
C GLU A 89 -5.60 -10.52 3.04
N VAL A 90 -6.23 -11.54 2.42
CA VAL A 90 -7.25 -11.37 1.35
C VAL A 90 -8.69 -11.58 1.84
N LYS A 91 -8.90 -12.08 3.05
CA LYS A 91 -10.22 -12.48 3.59
C LYS A 91 -11.23 -11.34 3.68
N ALA A 92 -10.77 -10.10 3.80
CA ALA A 92 -11.62 -8.93 4.01
C ALA A 92 -11.96 -8.18 2.71
N VAL A 93 -11.67 -8.76 1.54
CA VAL A 93 -11.75 -8.06 0.26
C VAL A 93 -12.77 -8.71 -0.67
N VAL A 94 -13.62 -7.90 -1.28
CA VAL A 94 -14.66 -8.31 -2.26
C VAL A 94 -14.10 -9.17 -3.39
N ALA A 95 -12.82 -8.98 -3.73
CA ALA A 95 -12.11 -9.79 -4.72
C ALA A 95 -12.08 -11.29 -4.39
N LEU A 96 -12.11 -11.69 -3.11
CA LEU A 96 -12.16 -13.09 -2.74
C LEU A 96 -13.53 -13.71 -3.09
N ASP A 97 -14.62 -13.01 -2.80
CA ASP A 97 -15.97 -13.49 -3.11
C ASP A 97 -16.15 -13.67 -4.63
N HIS A 98 -15.69 -12.70 -5.41
CA HIS A 98 -15.69 -12.79 -6.87
C HIS A 98 -14.87 -13.98 -7.39
N TYR A 99 -13.72 -14.24 -6.77
CA TYR A 99 -12.86 -15.35 -7.16
C TYR A 99 -13.50 -16.71 -6.87
N LEU A 100 -14.05 -16.90 -5.67
CA LEU A 100 -14.75 -18.14 -5.30
C LEU A 100 -15.93 -18.41 -6.22
N GLN A 101 -16.70 -17.36 -6.54
CA GLN A 101 -17.80 -17.45 -7.51
C GLN A 101 -17.30 -17.86 -8.91
N ALA A 102 -16.18 -17.30 -9.38
CA ALA A 102 -15.58 -17.67 -10.66
C ALA A 102 -15.07 -19.12 -10.68
N MET A 103 -14.59 -19.62 -9.54
CA MET A 103 -14.18 -21.02 -9.34
C MET A 103 -15.36 -21.97 -9.11
N GLY A 104 -16.58 -21.45 -8.95
CA GLY A 104 -17.78 -22.25 -8.71
C GLY A 104 -17.86 -22.88 -7.32
N VAL A 105 -17.19 -22.28 -6.33
CA VAL A 105 -17.15 -22.75 -4.94
C VAL A 105 -17.69 -21.70 -3.98
N GLU A 106 -18.27 -22.12 -2.86
CA GLU A 106 -18.77 -21.19 -1.82
C GLU A 106 -17.73 -20.92 -0.73
N ASP A 107 -16.88 -21.90 -0.43
CA ASP A 107 -15.86 -21.79 0.62
C ASP A 107 -14.47 -22.01 0.04
N VAL A 108 -13.52 -21.29 0.62
CA VAL A 108 -12.08 -21.40 0.32
C VAL A 108 -11.55 -22.83 0.49
N ARG A 109 -12.18 -23.64 1.36
CA ARG A 109 -11.84 -25.05 1.59
C ARG A 109 -12.19 -25.96 0.42
N ASP A 110 -13.09 -25.53 -0.46
CA ASP A 110 -13.57 -26.31 -1.59
C ASP A 110 -12.76 -26.04 -2.87
N LEU A 111 -11.76 -25.17 -2.80
CA LEU A 111 -10.84 -24.90 -3.90
C LEU A 111 -10.06 -26.17 -4.32
N PRO A 112 -9.84 -26.37 -5.63
CA PRO A 112 -9.26 -27.59 -6.20
C PRO A 112 -7.79 -27.85 -5.83
#